data_AF-A0A285NYW7-F1
#
_entry.id   AF-A0A285NYW7-F1
#
_cell.length_a   1.000
_cell.length_b   1.000
_cell.length_c   1.000
_cell.angle_alpha   90.00
_cell.angle_beta   90.00
_cell.angle_gamma   90.00
#
_symmetry.space_group_name_H-M   'P 1'
#
loop_
_entity.id
_entity.type
_entity.pdbx_description
1 polymer ?
#
loop_
_entity_poly.entity_id
_entity_poly.type
_entity_poly.pdbx_seq_one_letter_code
_entity_poly.pdbx_strand_id
1 'polypeptide(L)'
;MPYRAIEVKHYANKGKVEKIKALFKPAKQTAQAIEHYQWQVFFRTGSFNRKANIKHIQSKLSERYKYTIPVSLSSAYLRKLCV
;
A
#
# COMPACT_ATOMS: atom_id res chain seq x y z
N MET A 1 44.36 -22.67 6.83
CA MET A 1 43.54 -22.26 5.66
C MET A 1 42.28 -21.61 6.20
N PRO A 2 41.99 -20.33 5.91
CA PRO A 2 40.81 -19.68 6.48
C PRO A 2 39.57 -20.10 5.69
N TYR A 3 38.58 -20.64 6.40
CA TYR A 3 37.28 -20.99 5.85
C TYR A 3 36.56 -19.67 5.48
N ARG A 4 36.54 -19.31 4.19
CA ARG A 4 35.65 -18.24 3.71
C ARG A 4 34.23 -18.81 3.76
N ALA A 5 33.37 -18.22 4.58
CA ALA A 5 31.95 -18.57 4.60
C ALA A 5 31.39 -18.47 3.18
N ILE A 6 30.79 -19.56 2.68
CA ILE A 6 30.21 -19.59 1.33
C ILE A 6 28.94 -18.75 1.36
N GLU A 7 28.88 -17.67 0.58
CA GLU A 7 27.65 -16.92 0.37
C GLU A 7 26.62 -17.80 -0.35
N VAL A 8 25.68 -18.37 0.40
CA VAL A 8 24.55 -19.09 -0.17
C VAL A 8 23.56 -18.07 -0.69
N LYS A 9 23.54 -17.86 -2.02
CA LYS A 9 22.50 -17.06 -2.70
C LYS A 9 21.15 -17.76 -2.57
N HIS A 10 20.43 -17.50 -1.48
CA HIS A 10 19.03 -17.88 -1.36
C HIS A 10 18.19 -16.97 -2.27
N TYR A 11 18.00 -17.40 -3.52
CA TYR A 11 16.99 -16.80 -4.38
C TYR A 11 15.62 -16.97 -3.70
N ALA A 12 14.85 -15.87 -3.59
CA ALA A 12 13.49 -15.93 -3.09
C ALA A 12 12.72 -16.99 -3.90
N ASN A 13 12.17 -17.99 -3.21
CA ASN A 13 11.46 -19.09 -3.87
C ASN A 13 10.32 -18.50 -4.72
N LYS A 14 10.40 -18.67 -6.05
CA LYS A 14 9.47 -18.07 -7.02
C LYS A 14 8.01 -18.30 -6.64
N GLY A 15 7.68 -19.51 -6.19
CA GLY A 15 6.32 -19.85 -5.75
C GLY A 15 5.87 -19.10 -4.49
N LYS A 16 6.78 -18.76 -3.56
CA LYS A 16 6.45 -17.91 -2.40
C LYS A 16 6.18 -16.47 -2.83
N VAL A 17 6.98 -15.94 -3.76
CA VAL A 17 6.82 -14.57 -4.29
C VAL A 17 5.48 -14.42 -5.00
N GLU A 18 5.07 -15.39 -5.80
CA GLU A 18 3.78 -15.38 -6.49
C GLU A 18 2.59 -15.45 -5.53
N LYS A 19 2.66 -16.31 -4.51
CA LYS A 19 1.63 -16.38 -3.44
C LYS A 19 1.50 -15.05 -2.71
N ILE A 20 2.62 -14.43 -2.37
CA ILE A 20 2.64 -13.09 -1.74
C ILE A 20 1.97 -12.08 -2.68
N LYS A 21 2.36 -12.01 -3.96
CA LYS A 21 1.75 -11.09 -4.94
C LYS A 21 0.24 -11.30 -5.07
N ALA A 22 -0.22 -12.55 -5.11
CA ALA A 22 -1.64 -12.87 -5.19
C ALA A 22 -2.41 -12.40 -3.94
N LEU A 23 -1.81 -12.58 -2.76
CA LEU A 23 -2.39 -12.16 -1.48
C LEU A 23 -2.49 -10.64 -1.34
N PHE A 24 -1.52 -9.90 -1.88
CA PHE A 24 -1.51 -8.43 -1.88
C PHE A 24 -2.30 -7.78 -3.02
N LYS A 25 -2.66 -8.52 -4.07
CA LYS A 25 -3.46 -8.02 -5.20
C LYS A 25 -4.77 -7.31 -4.76
N PRO A 26 -5.63 -7.89 -3.92
CA PRO A 26 -6.87 -7.22 -3.47
C PRO A 26 -6.57 -6.00 -2.60
N ALA A 27 -5.50 -6.02 -1.79
CA ALA A 27 -5.05 -4.87 -1.01
C ALA A 27 -4.64 -3.70 -1.92
N LYS A 28 -3.90 -3.99 -3.00
CA LYS A 28 -3.49 -2.97 -3.98
C LYS A 28 -4.70 -2.35 -4.69
N GLN A 29 -5.67 -3.16 -5.10
CA GLN A 29 -6.90 -2.65 -5.73
C GLN A 29 -7.70 -1.74 -4.79
N THR A 30 -7.84 -2.16 -3.54
CA THR A 30 -8.52 -1.35 -2.52
C THR A 30 -7.79 -0.04 -2.27
N ALA A 31 -6.45 -0.08 -2.21
CA ALA A 31 -5.64 1.12 -2.04
C ALA A 31 -5.76 2.10 -3.20
N GLN A 32 -5.78 1.61 -4.44
CA GLN A 32 -5.99 2.44 -5.64
C GLN A 32 -7.37 3.11 -5.64
N ALA A 33 -8.42 2.40 -5.24
CA ALA A 33 -9.76 2.98 -5.13
C ALA A 33 -9.82 4.10 -4.07
N ILE A 34 -9.20 3.86 -2.90
CA ILE A 34 -9.07 4.88 -1.84
C ILE A 34 -8.28 6.08 -2.35
N GLU A 35 -7.18 5.85 -3.06
CA GLU A 35 -6.32 6.89 -3.62
C GLU A 35 -7.08 7.77 -4.61
N HIS A 36 -7.79 7.16 -5.56
CA HIS A 36 -8.58 7.89 -6.54
C HIS A 36 -9.67 8.74 -5.88
N TYR A 37 -10.35 8.21 -4.87
CA TYR A 37 -11.32 8.96 -4.08
C TYR A 37 -10.67 10.14 -3.34
N GLN A 38 -9.49 9.92 -2.73
CA GLN A 38 -8.75 10.99 -2.06
C GLN A 38 -8.30 12.08 -3.03
N TRP A 39 -7.86 11.73 -4.24
CA TRP A 39 -7.54 12.71 -5.28
C TRP A 39 -8.77 13.51 -5.71
N GLN A 40 -9.92 12.86 -5.91
CA GLN A 40 -11.16 13.57 -6.23
C GLN A 40 -11.56 14.56 -5.12
N VAL A 41 -11.42 14.18 -3.86
CA VAL A 41 -11.65 15.08 -2.71
C VAL A 41 -10.61 16.20 -2.71
N PHE A 42 -9.34 15.90 -2.92
CA PHE A 42 -8.27 16.88 -2.97
C PHE A 42 -8.51 17.95 -4.04
N PHE A 43 -8.86 17.56 -5.28
CA PHE A 43 -9.14 18.52 -6.35
C PHE A 43 -10.39 19.36 -6.10
N ARG A 44 -11.37 18.86 -5.33
CA ARG A 44 -12.60 19.60 -5.01
C ARG A 44 -12.44 20.55 -3.81
N THR A 45 -11.68 20.14 -2.80
CA THR A 45 -11.58 20.86 -1.52
C THR A 45 -10.21 21.49 -1.26
N GLY A 46 -9.21 21.22 -2.11
CA GLY A 46 -7.84 21.70 -1.96
C GLY A 46 -7.03 21.03 -0.84
N SER A 47 -7.57 20.02 -0.15
CA SER A 47 -6.89 19.36 0.97
C SER A 47 -7.13 17.86 1.03
N PHE A 48 -6.16 17.12 1.55
CA PHE A 48 -6.26 15.67 1.76
C PHE A 48 -7.09 15.38 3.01
N ASN A 49 -8.23 14.68 2.83
CA ASN A 49 -9.11 14.38 3.95
C ASN A 49 -8.81 12.98 4.52
N ARG A 50 -7.98 12.93 5.57
CA ARG A 50 -7.63 11.67 6.26
C ARG A 50 -8.83 10.92 6.86
N LYS A 51 -9.95 11.61 7.12
CA LYS A 51 -11.18 11.06 7.70
C LYS A 51 -12.30 10.88 6.67
N ALA A 52 -11.98 10.90 5.37
CA ALA A 52 -12.99 10.78 4.34
C ALA A 52 -13.79 9.47 4.53
N ASN A 53 -15.10 9.52 4.24
CA ASN A 53 -15.99 8.38 4.47
C ASN A 53 -15.72 7.31 3.40
N ILE A 54 -14.86 6.34 3.72
CA ILE A 54 -14.45 5.24 2.83
C ILE A 54 -15.38 4.01 2.98
N LYS A 55 -16.43 4.09 3.81
CA LYS A 55 -17.33 2.94 4.08
C LYS A 55 -18.01 2.40 2.81
N HIS A 56 -18.21 3.26 1.82
CA HIS A 56 -18.80 2.90 0.53
C HIS A 56 -17.89 2.01 -0.34
N ILE A 57 -16.57 1.96 -0.09
CA ILE A 57 -15.64 1.10 -0.84
C ILE A 57 -15.78 -0.33 -0.31
N GLN A 58 -16.49 -1.17 -1.07
CA GLN A 58 -16.61 -2.59 -0.80
C GLN A 58 -15.25 -3.27 -1.02
N SER A 59 -14.71 -3.89 0.02
CA SER A 59 -13.47 -4.67 -0.07
C SER A 59 -13.53 -5.85 0.88
N LYS A 60 -12.87 -6.95 0.53
CA LYS A 60 -12.69 -8.11 1.42
C LYS A 60 -11.80 -7.83 2.64
N LEU A 61 -11.14 -6.67 2.70
CA LEU A 61 -10.25 -6.29 3.80
C LEU A 61 -11.02 -5.72 4.99
N SER A 62 -10.46 -5.90 6.18
CA SER A 62 -11.02 -5.37 7.42
C SER A 62 -11.11 -3.84 7.40
N GLU A 63 -12.08 -3.31 8.13
CA GLU A 63 -12.28 -1.85 8.22
C GLU A 63 -11.03 -1.14 8.75
N ARG A 64 -10.35 -1.72 9.74
CA ARG A 64 -9.09 -1.19 10.27
C ARG A 64 -8.03 -0.98 9.18
N TYR A 65 -7.94 -1.91 8.24
CA TYR A 65 -7.01 -1.81 7.12
C TYR A 65 -7.40 -0.70 6.13
N LYS A 66 -8.70 -0.45 5.94
CA LYS A 66 -9.18 0.67 5.12
C LYS A 66 -8.80 2.03 5.71
N TYR A 67 -8.75 2.16 7.03
CA TYR A 67 -8.37 3.42 7.70
C TYR A 67 -6.86 3.69 7.71
N THR A 68 -6.01 2.65 7.64
CA THR A 68 -4.55 2.85 7.63
C THR A 68 -4.01 3.27 6.27
N ILE A 69 -4.66 2.87 5.17
CA ILE A 69 -4.22 3.17 3.80
C ILE A 69 -4.19 4.70 3.49
N PRO A 70 -5.24 5.50 3.79
CA PRO A 70 -5.18 6.95 3.58
C PRO A 70 -4.03 7.63 4.34
N VAL A 71 -3.73 7.14 5.55
CA VAL A 71 -2.66 7.67 6.40
C VAL A 71 -1.29 7.37 5.79
N SER A 72 -1.07 6.16 5.29
CA SER A 72 0.19 5.79 4.64
C SER A 72 0.38 6.50 3.29
N LEU A 73 -0.68 6.64 2.49
CA LEU A 73 -0.64 7.38 1.23
C LEU A 73 -0.33 8.86 1.47
N SER A 74 -1.04 9.54 2.38
CA SER A 74 -0.76 10.95 2.67
C SER A 74 0.67 11.19 3.18
N SER A 75 1.20 10.29 4.03
CA SER A 75 2.60 10.34 4.48
C SER A 75 3.59 10.13 3.33
N ALA A 76 3.32 9.21 2.42
CA ALA A 76 4.17 8.94 1.27
C ALA A 76 4.14 10.09 0.23
N TYR A 77 2.98 10.71 0.01
CA TYR A 77 2.84 11.85 -0.90
C TYR A 77 3.46 13.13 -0.36
N LEU A 78 3.31 13.42 0.95
CA LEU A 78 4.01 14.54 1.59
C LEU A 78 5.53 14.40 1.47
N ARG A 79 6.06 13.18 1.58
CA ARG A 79 7.49 12.93 1.37
C ARG A 79 7.94 13.09 -0.08
N LYS A 80 7.07 12.88 -1.07
CA LYS A 80 7.40 13.06 -2.49
C LYS A 80 7.26 14.51 -2.97
N LEU A 81 6.42 15.31 -2.32
CA LEU A 81 6.19 16.72 -2.66
C LEU A 81 7.10 17.68 -1.89
N CYS A 82 7.67 17.26 -0.76
CA CYS A 82 8.60 18.05 0.05
C CYS A 82 10.09 17.76 -0.23
N VAL A 83 10.43 17.22 -1.40
CA VAL A 83 11.82 17.02 -1.87
C VAL A 83 12.01 17.75 -3.19
#